data_AF-A0A2S9FJ62-F1
#
_entry.id   AF-A0A2S9FJ62-F1
#
_cell.length_a   1.000
_cell.length_b   1.000
_cell.length_c   1.000
_cell.angle_alpha   90.00
_cell.angle_beta   90.00
_cell.angle_gamma   90.00
#
_symmetry.space_group_name_H-M   'P 1'
#
loop_
_entity.id
_entity.type
_entity.pdbx_description
1 polymer ?
#
loop_
_entity_poly.entity_id
_entity_poly.type
_entity_poly.pdbx_seq_one_letter_code
_entity_poly.pdbx_strand_id
1 'polypeptide(L)' 'GIRVNSELLECPGSGIDSPTTWHYTDTPDVVAGQIACGTYNDNPDVVWTKDDNLLLADAQGPNLDDLHNWWLEFG' A
#
# COMPACT_ATOMS: atom_id res chain seq x y z
N GLY A 1 -2.14 13.87 -24.87
CA GLY A 1 -1.84 12.54 -24.32
C GLY A 1 -2.42 12.50 -22.93
N ILE A 2 -3.25 11.50 -22.64
CA ILE A 2 -3.80 11.31 -21.28
C ILE A 2 -2.61 11.01 -20.37
N ARG A 3 -2.32 11.91 -19.43
CA ARG A 3 -1.42 11.59 -18.33
C ARG A 3 -2.22 10.66 -17.43
N VAL A 4 -1.76 9.42 -17.29
CA VAL A 4 -2.14 8.61 -16.12
C VAL A 4 -1.53 9.36 -14.94
N ASN A 5 -2.36 9.97 -14.10
CA ASN A 5 -1.94 10.62 -12.86
C ASN A 5 -1.75 9.55 -11.80
N SER A 6 -0.67 8.80 -11.94
CA SER A 6 -0.16 7.99 -10.86
C SER A 6 0.78 8.85 -10.01
N GLU A 7 0.45 8.99 -8.73
CA GLU A 7 1.30 9.67 -7.74
C GLU A 7 1.54 8.72 -6.56
N LEU A 8 2.80 8.61 -6.14
CA LEU A 8 3.16 7.90 -4.91
C LEU A 8 3.03 8.86 -3.74
N LEU A 9 2.39 8.38 -2.68
CA LEU A 9 2.16 9.10 -1.45
C LEU A 9 2.73 8.29 -0.29
N GLU A 10 3.05 8.93 0.83
CA GLU A 10 3.27 8.19 2.07
C GLU A 10 2.00 7.40 2.42
N CYS A 11 2.17 6.15 2.83
CA CYS A 11 1.03 5.42 3.40
C CYS A 11 0.58 6.11 4.70
N PRO A 12 -0.74 6.29 4.93
CA PRO A 12 -1.24 6.97 6.11
C PRO A 12 -0.63 6.45 7.41
N GLY A 13 0.08 7.33 8.14
CA GLY A 13 0.74 7.01 9.41
C GLY A 13 2.12 6.35 9.31
N SER A 14 2.67 6.10 8.11
CA SER A 14 4.01 5.53 7.96
C SER A 14 5.12 6.54 8.28
N GLY A 15 4.95 7.81 7.88
CA GLY A 15 6.02 8.81 7.90
C GLY A 15 7.21 8.45 6.99
N ILE A 16 6.98 7.57 6.01
CA ILE A 16 7.99 7.02 5.09
C ILE A 16 7.39 7.01 3.68
N ASP A 17 8.15 7.52 2.71
CA ASP A 17 7.80 7.52 1.30
C ASP A 17 7.54 6.10 0.77
N SER A 18 6.51 5.97 -0.08
CA SER A 18 6.23 4.74 -0.81
C SER A 18 7.18 4.55 -2.01
N PRO A 19 7.52 3.29 -2.39
CA PRO A 19 7.20 2.06 -1.67
C PRO A 19 8.10 1.85 -0.43
N THR A 20 7.57 1.18 0.59
CA THR A 20 8.30 0.78 1.80
C THR A 20 8.04 -0.68 2.15
N THR A 21 8.80 -1.23 3.11
CA THR A 21 8.55 -2.58 3.63
C THR A 21 7.42 -2.59 4.65
N TRP A 22 6.72 -3.72 4.76
CA TRP A 22 5.78 -3.97 5.85
C TRP A 22 6.12 -5.28 6.58
N HIS A 23 5.66 -5.38 7.82
CA HIS A 23 5.87 -6.50 8.72
C HIS A 23 4.63 -6.70 9.60
N TYR A 24 4.40 -7.92 10.09
CA TYR A 24 3.37 -8.16 11.09
C TYR A 24 3.79 -7.58 12.44
N THR A 25 2.82 -7.15 13.25
CA THR A 25 3.07 -6.66 14.61
C THR A 25 3.76 -7.70 15.49
N ASP A 26 3.46 -8.98 15.31
CA ASP A 26 4.04 -10.09 16.07
C ASP A 26 5.49 -10.43 15.67
N THR A 27 5.92 -10.02 14.46
CA THR A 27 7.25 -10.30 13.91
C THR A 27 7.86 -9.05 13.25
N PRO A 28 8.13 -7.99 14.02
CA PRO A 28 8.50 -6.68 13.45
C PRO A 28 9.85 -6.68 12.73
N ASP A 29 10.75 -7.60 13.07
CA ASP A 29 12.06 -7.73 12.44
C ASP A 29 12.05 -8.57 11.15
N VAL A 30 10.90 -9.14 10.79
CA VAL A 30 10.74 -9.97 9.59
C VAL A 30 9.92 -9.21 8.56
N VAL A 31 10.57 -8.84 7.45
CA VAL A 31 9.90 -8.24 6.30
C VAL A 31 8.95 -9.27 5.68
N ALA A 32 7.66 -8.91 5.60
CA ALA A 32 6.63 -9.77 5.02
C ALA A 32 6.32 -9.41 3.55
N GLY A 33 6.67 -8.19 3.14
CA GLY A 33 6.61 -7.73 1.76
C GLY A 33 6.85 -6.22 1.65
N GLN A 34 6.41 -5.65 0.53
CA GLN A 34 6.44 -4.21 0.24
C GLN A 34 5.04 -3.66 0.04
N ILE A 35 4.84 -2.40 0.36
CA ILE A 35 3.60 -1.66 0.16
C ILE A 35 3.90 -0.30 -0.49
N ALA A 36 3.02 0.11 -1.39
CA ALA A 36 2.94 1.46 -1.92
C ALA A 36 1.52 2.00 -1.77
N CYS A 37 1.41 3.23 -1.30
CA CYS A 37 0.18 4.00 -1.29
C CYS A 37 0.27 5.14 -2.31
N GLY A 38 -0.86 5.51 -2.89
CA GLY A 38 -0.88 6.55 -3.89
C GLY A 38 -2.22 6.77 -4.54
N THR A 39 -2.16 7.24 -5.78
CA THR A 39 -3.30 7.35 -6.67
C THR A 39 -3.04 6.63 -7.99
N TYR A 40 -4.09 6.07 -8.59
CA TYR A 40 -4.08 5.55 -9.94
C TYR A 40 -5.39 5.94 -10.65
N ASN A 41 -5.29 6.68 -11.76
CA ASN A 41 -6.44 7.28 -12.46
C ASN A 41 -7.33 8.13 -11.52
N ASP A 42 -6.71 9.04 -10.76
CA ASP A 42 -7.34 9.89 -9.73
C ASP A 42 -7.99 9.15 -8.55
N ASN A 43 -7.92 7.82 -8.47
CA ASN A 43 -8.48 7.07 -7.35
C ASN A 43 -7.38 6.68 -6.35
N PRO A 44 -7.65 6.76 -5.04
CA PRO A 44 -6.79 6.18 -4.01
C PRO A 44 -6.50 4.69 -4.28
N ASP A 45 -5.24 4.34 -4.11
CA ASP A 45 -4.67 3.08 -4.56
C ASP A 45 -3.67 2.56 -3.50
N VAL A 46 -3.79 1.28 -3.15
CA VAL A 46 -2.85 0.56 -2.30
C VAL A 46 -2.44 -0.71 -3.01
N VAL A 47 -1.14 -0.82 -3.28
CA VAL A 47 -0.52 -1.98 -3.93
C VAL A 47 0.49 -2.58 -2.98
N TRP A 48 0.46 -3.90 -2.79
CA TRP A 48 1.41 -4.57 -1.90
C TRP A 48 1.79 -5.97 -2.38
N THR A 49 2.96 -6.42 -1.95
CA THR A 49 3.40 -7.81 -2.07
C THR A 49 3.21 -8.55 -0.76
N LYS A 50 3.00 -9.86 -0.87
CA LYS A 50 3.15 -10.82 0.23
C LYS A 50 4.09 -11.92 -0.21
N ASP A 51 5.34 -11.80 0.22
CA ASP A 51 6.48 -12.47 -0.42
C ASP A 51 6.38 -13.99 -0.28
N ASP A 52 6.04 -14.49 0.92
CA ASP A 52 5.89 -15.94 1.19
C ASP A 52 4.78 -16.60 0.36
N ASN A 53 3.80 -15.82 -0.08
CA ASN A 53 2.70 -16.29 -0.91
C ASN A 53 2.95 -16.06 -2.41
N LEU A 54 4.06 -15.41 -2.79
CA LEU A 54 4.32 -14.95 -4.15
C LEU A 54 3.16 -14.13 -4.73
N LEU A 55 2.55 -13.29 -3.88
CA LEU A 55 1.34 -12.55 -4.22
C LEU A 55 1.65 -11.07 -4.42
N LEU A 56 1.00 -10.48 -5.43
CA LEU A 56 0.86 -9.05 -5.64
C LEU A 56 -0.64 -8.72 -5.62
N ALA A 57 -1.04 -7.77 -4.80
CA ALA A 57 -2.40 -7.27 -4.73
C ALA A 57 -2.44 -5.77 -5.00
N ASP A 58 -3.58 -5.35 -5.53
CA ASP A 58 -3.93 -3.98 -5.85
C ASP A 58 -5.38 -3.78 -5.42
N ALA A 59 -5.61 -2.76 -4.60
CA ALA A 59 -6.92 -2.39 -4.11
C ALA A 59 -7.14 -0.88 -4.26
N GLN A 60 -8.35 -0.52 -4.68
CA GLN A 60 -8.78 0.87 -4.81
C GLN A 60 -9.97 1.16 -3.90
N GLY A 61 -10.07 2.40 -3.45
CA GLY A 61 -11.12 2.86 -2.56
C GLY A 61 -11.42 4.34 -2.74
N PRO A 62 -12.49 4.84 -2.11
CA PRO A 62 -12.88 6.25 -2.23
C PRO A 62 -11.99 7.21 -1.43
N ASN A 63 -11.24 6.69 -0.44
CA ASN A 63 -10.38 7.45 0.47
C ASN A 63 -9.14 6.62 0.81
N LEU A 64 -7.95 7.23 0.73
CA LEU A 64 -6.68 6.54 1.02
C LEU A 64 -6.56 6.14 2.49
N ASP A 65 -7.03 6.97 3.43
CA ASP A 65 -6.97 6.67 4.86
C ASP A 65 -7.83 5.45 5.20
N ASP A 66 -9.07 5.40 4.70
CA ASP A 66 -9.98 4.28 4.93
C ASP A 66 -9.48 3.00 4.25
N LEU A 67 -8.90 3.13 3.05
CA LEU A 67 -8.32 2.01 2.31
C LEU A 67 -7.10 1.43 3.00
N HIS A 68 -6.19 2.29 3.50
CA HIS A 68 -5.02 1.84 4.25
C HIS A 68 -5.41 1.21 5.59
N ASN A 69 -6.42 1.74 6.30
CA ASN A 69 -6.97 1.11 7.50
C ASN A 69 -7.56 -0.27 7.23
N TRP A 70 -8.28 -0.44 6.12
CA TRP A 70 -8.75 -1.76 5.68
C TRP A 70 -7.59 -2.72 5.39
N TRP A 71 -6.54 -2.25 4.71
CA TRP A 71 -5.35 -3.06 4.46
C TRP A 71 -4.63 -3.47 5.76
N LEU A 72 -4.55 -2.60 6.76
CA LEU A 72 -3.99 -2.94 8.08
C LEU A 72 -4.76 -4.06 8.78
N GLU A 73 -6.07 -4.22 8.51
CA GLU A 73 -6.90 -5.24 9.12
C GLU A 73 -6.92 -6.57 8.33
N PHE A 74 -6.82 -6.51 7.00
CA PHE A 74 -7.09 -7.68 6.12
C PHE A 74 -6.02 -7.99 5.05
N GLY A 75 -4.99 -7.15 4.92
CA GLY A 75 -3.94 -7.22 3.90
C GLY A 75 -2.99 -8.42 3.99
#